data_AF-A0A5E4RYX8-F1
#
_entry.id   AF-A0A5E4RYX8-F1
#
_cell.length_a   1.000
_cell.length_b   1.000
_cell.length_c   1.000
_cell.angle_alpha   90.00
_cell.angle_beta   90.00
_cell.angle_gamma   90.00
#
_symmetry.space_group_name_H-M   'P 1'
#
loop_
_entity.id
_entity.type
_entity.pdbx_description
1 polymer ?
#
loop_
_entity_poly.entity_id
_entity_poly.type
_entity_poly.pdbx_seq_one_letter_code
_entity_poly.pdbx_strand_id
1 'polypeptide(L)'
;MMIEIPGVFSRDEARALCEQLQAQTWVDGKATAGMQSAQAKENRQLPEDDPWGRRLGDEILRRLSQDAVFMSAALPRRIYPPLFNRYEGGEAFGYHVDNAVRGIKGVRERVRTDLSATLFLAEPDSYDGGELVVRDSFGERAVKLPAGHMVLYPGTSVHKVNPVTRGVRLASFFWIESLVRDDAQRSVLFDMDVAIQRMTQQGADQVYGESLVQLTGSYHNLLRMWADV
;
A
#
# COMPACT_ATOMS: atom_id res chain seq x y z
N MET A 1 -11.60 2.81 2.50
CA MET A 1 -11.02 2.62 3.85
C MET A 1 -9.50 2.89 3.85
N MET A 2 -8.91 3.48 4.90
CA MET A 2 -7.45 3.65 5.04
C MET A 2 -6.94 2.84 6.24
N ILE A 3 -5.96 1.95 6.03
CA ILE A 3 -5.45 1.00 7.03
C ILE A 3 -3.94 1.09 7.12
N GLU A 4 -3.42 1.05 8.34
CA GLU A 4 -1.99 0.84 8.62
C GLU A 4 -1.70 -0.67 8.75
N ILE A 5 -0.63 -1.12 8.09
CA ILE A 5 -0.04 -2.45 8.21
C ILE A 5 1.33 -2.28 8.87
N PRO A 6 1.44 -2.49 10.19
CA PRO A 6 2.68 -2.27 10.92
C PRO A 6 3.69 -3.39 10.67
N GLY A 7 4.98 -3.07 10.78
CA GLY A 7 6.04 -4.08 10.87
C GLY A 7 6.21 -5.01 9.66
N VAL A 8 5.87 -4.57 8.44
CA VAL A 8 6.21 -5.31 7.19
C VAL A 8 7.72 -5.57 7.16
N PHE A 9 8.50 -4.56 7.56
CA PHE A 9 9.87 -4.76 8.00
C PHE A 9 10.00 -4.31 9.45
N SER A 10 10.87 -4.99 10.20
CA SER A 10 11.31 -4.46 11.49
C SER A 10 12.06 -3.15 11.28
N ARG A 11 12.16 -2.35 12.33
CA ARG A 11 12.85 -1.05 12.31
C ARG A 11 14.30 -1.16 11.82
N ASP A 12 15.03 -2.18 12.27
CA ASP A 12 16.43 -2.38 11.92
C ASP A 12 16.60 -2.87 10.47
N GLU A 13 15.70 -3.75 10.00
CA GLU A 13 15.66 -4.12 8.58
C GLU A 13 15.37 -2.91 7.69
N ALA A 14 14.37 -2.09 8.06
CA ALA A 14 14.02 -0.89 7.32
C ALA A 14 15.20 0.11 7.27
N ARG A 15 15.94 0.27 8.37
CA ARG A 15 17.16 1.10 8.41
C ARG A 15 18.23 0.57 7.44
N ALA A 16 18.51 -0.73 7.47
CA ALA A 16 19.48 -1.33 6.55
C ALA A 16 19.06 -1.21 5.07
N LEU A 17 17.77 -1.35 4.77
CA LEU A 17 17.22 -1.12 3.43
C LEU A 17 17.33 0.34 3.00
N CYS A 18 17.09 1.28 3.92
CA CYS A 18 17.24 2.71 3.68
C CYS A 18 18.68 3.07 3.26
N GLU A 19 19.68 2.55 3.97
CA GLU A 19 21.10 2.74 3.64
C GLU A 19 21.43 2.21 2.24
N GLN A 20 20.96 1.01 1.90
CA GLN A 20 21.16 0.41 0.58
C GLN A 20 20.46 1.19 -0.54
N LEU A 21 19.26 1.71 -0.29
CA LEU A 21 18.49 2.52 -1.23
C LEU A 21 19.16 3.86 -1.53
N GLN A 22 19.75 4.50 -0.53
CA GLN A 22 20.43 5.77 -0.72
C GLN A 22 21.61 5.66 -1.69
N ALA A 23 22.26 4.50 -1.75
CA ALA A 23 23.38 4.21 -2.65
C ALA A 23 22.96 3.84 -4.09
N GLN A 24 21.67 3.64 -4.36
CA GLN A 24 21.19 3.30 -5.70
C GLN A 24 21.21 4.51 -6.65
N THR A 25 21.12 4.23 -7.95
CA THR A 25 20.95 5.27 -8.97
C THR A 25 19.48 5.63 -9.14
N TRP A 26 19.18 6.91 -9.03
CA TRP A 26 17.83 7.47 -9.06
C TRP A 26 17.60 8.24 -10.37
N VAL A 27 16.46 8.03 -11.03
CA VAL A 27 16.04 8.73 -12.25
C VAL A 27 14.82 9.61 -11.99
N ASP A 28 14.52 10.54 -12.90
CA ASP A 28 13.31 11.37 -12.81
C ASP A 28 12.04 10.50 -12.73
N GLY A 29 11.25 10.68 -11.67
CA GLY A 29 10.08 9.84 -11.42
C GLY A 29 8.88 10.12 -12.32
N LYS A 30 8.91 11.17 -13.15
CA LYS A 30 7.89 11.44 -14.18
C LYS A 30 7.72 10.28 -15.17
N ALA A 31 8.77 9.47 -15.37
CA ALA A 31 8.76 8.31 -16.27
C ALA A 31 7.67 7.26 -15.97
N THR A 32 7.14 7.23 -14.74
CA THR A 32 6.14 6.23 -14.29
C THR A 32 4.77 6.84 -13.98
N ALA A 33 4.62 8.15 -14.17
CA ALA A 33 3.37 8.85 -13.90
C ALA A 33 2.46 8.83 -15.13
N GLY A 34 1.14 8.83 -14.90
CA GLY A 34 0.18 9.15 -15.97
C GLY A 34 0.36 10.59 -16.46
N MET A 35 -0.15 10.90 -17.65
CA MET A 35 0.03 12.23 -18.27
C MET A 35 -0.35 13.40 -17.33
N GLN A 36 -1.47 13.28 -16.61
CA GLN A 36 -1.89 14.31 -15.64
C GLN A 36 -0.94 14.37 -14.44
N SER A 37 -0.66 13.24 -13.81
CA SER A 37 0.14 13.21 -12.58
C SER A 37 1.61 13.60 -12.83
N ALA A 38 2.14 13.37 -14.03
CA ALA A 38 3.49 13.78 -14.41
C ALA A 38 3.70 15.30 -14.36
N GLN A 39 2.64 16.10 -14.53
CA GLN A 39 2.70 17.57 -14.46
C GLN A 39 2.89 18.09 -13.03
N ALA A 40 2.47 17.31 -12.04
CA ALA A 40 2.50 17.68 -10.62
C ALA A 40 3.59 16.94 -9.83
N LYS A 41 4.42 16.13 -10.51
CA LYS A 41 5.37 15.21 -9.89
C LYS A 41 6.80 15.74 -10.02
N GLU A 42 7.41 16.00 -8.87
CA GLU A 42 8.82 16.37 -8.75
C GLU A 42 9.45 15.44 -7.73
N ASN A 43 9.94 14.30 -8.19
CA ASN A 43 10.61 13.31 -7.35
C ASN A 43 11.56 12.45 -8.18
N ARG A 44 12.24 11.53 -7.52
CA ARG A 44 13.02 10.51 -8.20
C ARG A 44 12.53 9.10 -7.90
N GLN A 45 12.88 8.17 -8.76
CA GLN A 45 12.57 6.76 -8.61
C GLN A 45 13.73 5.86 -9.01
N LEU A 46 13.72 4.64 -8.48
CA LEU A 46 14.51 3.58 -9.08
C LEU A 46 13.92 3.22 -10.45
N PRO A 47 14.77 2.88 -11.45
CA PRO A 47 14.30 2.31 -12.70
C PRO A 47 13.40 1.08 -12.45
N GLU A 48 12.29 0.94 -13.19
CA GLU A 48 11.37 -0.19 -13.03
C GLU A 48 12.02 -1.57 -13.34
N ASP A 49 13.12 -1.56 -14.08
CA ASP A 49 13.93 -2.74 -14.40
C ASP A 49 15.17 -2.89 -13.52
N ASP A 50 15.32 -2.06 -12.49
CA ASP A 50 16.43 -2.19 -11.53
C ASP A 50 16.40 -3.57 -10.84
N PRO A 51 17.46 -4.39 -10.99
CA PRO A 51 17.46 -5.74 -10.42
C PRO A 51 17.40 -5.78 -8.89
N TRP A 52 17.93 -4.76 -8.22
CA TRP A 52 17.88 -4.66 -6.76
C TRP A 52 16.47 -4.29 -6.31
N GLY A 53 15.85 -3.31 -6.95
CA GLY A 53 14.47 -2.90 -6.71
C GLY A 53 13.49 -4.06 -6.91
N ARG A 54 13.65 -4.86 -7.96
CA ARG A 54 12.82 -6.05 -8.20
C ARG A 54 12.94 -7.07 -7.07
N ARG A 55 14.15 -7.40 -6.62
CA ARG A 55 14.35 -8.34 -5.51
C ARG A 55 13.71 -7.85 -4.21
N LEU A 56 13.84 -6.55 -3.91
CA LEU A 56 13.18 -5.97 -2.73
C LEU A 56 11.66 -5.96 -2.89
N GLY A 57 11.16 -5.69 -4.11
CA GLY A 57 9.74 -5.80 -4.43
C GLY A 57 9.20 -7.20 -4.16
N ASP A 58 9.89 -8.24 -4.64
CA ASP A 58 9.51 -9.63 -4.40
C ASP A 58 9.49 -9.97 -2.90
N GLU A 59 10.46 -9.47 -2.13
CA GLU A 59 10.50 -9.65 -0.68
C GLU A 59 9.33 -8.94 0.03
N ILE A 60 8.98 -7.71 -0.39
CA ILE A 60 7.78 -7.00 0.10
C ILE A 60 6.55 -7.86 -0.12
N LEU A 61 6.35 -8.34 -1.36
CA LEU A 61 5.18 -9.15 -1.71
C LEU A 61 5.14 -10.47 -0.94
N ARG A 62 6.29 -11.12 -0.74
CA ARG A 62 6.40 -12.35 0.06
C ARG A 62 5.94 -12.12 1.50
N ARG A 63 6.40 -11.04 2.15
CA ARG A 63 5.99 -10.71 3.52
C ARG A 63 4.52 -10.37 3.62
N LEU A 64 4.00 -9.55 2.69
CA LEU A 64 2.59 -9.19 2.66
C LEU A 64 1.67 -10.39 2.44
N SER A 65 2.10 -11.40 1.67
CA SER A 65 1.33 -12.64 1.50
C SER A 65 1.16 -13.46 2.80
N GLN A 66 1.98 -13.18 3.81
CA GLN A 66 1.96 -13.83 5.13
C GLN A 66 1.30 -12.94 6.21
N ASP A 67 0.97 -11.69 5.88
CA ASP A 67 0.34 -10.74 6.80
C ASP A 67 -1.18 -10.87 6.74
N ALA A 68 -1.78 -11.35 7.83
CA ALA A 68 -3.21 -11.60 7.90
C ALA A 68 -4.06 -10.33 7.73
N VAL A 69 -3.59 -9.18 8.24
CA VAL A 69 -4.32 -7.91 8.13
C VAL A 69 -4.31 -7.44 6.68
N PHE A 70 -3.16 -7.50 6.01
CA PHE A 70 -3.05 -7.17 4.59
C PHE A 70 -3.94 -8.08 3.74
N MET A 71 -3.88 -9.39 3.94
CA MET A 71 -4.65 -10.36 3.16
C MET A 71 -6.16 -10.15 3.34
N SER A 72 -6.61 -9.84 4.54
CA SER A 72 -8.01 -9.55 4.85
C SER A 72 -8.48 -8.19 4.32
N ALA A 73 -7.66 -7.15 4.47
CA ALA A 73 -7.98 -5.78 4.06
C ALA A 73 -7.95 -5.59 2.54
N ALA A 74 -6.97 -6.19 1.86
CA ALA A 74 -6.73 -5.96 0.44
C ALA A 74 -7.39 -7.01 -0.46
N LEU A 75 -7.54 -8.27 0.03
CA LEU A 75 -8.01 -9.42 -0.76
C LEU A 75 -7.35 -9.46 -2.15
N PRO A 76 -6.01 -9.52 -2.24
CA PRO A 76 -5.29 -9.25 -3.49
C PRO A 76 -5.56 -10.31 -4.56
N ARG A 77 -5.99 -9.87 -5.75
CA ARG A 77 -6.05 -10.67 -6.98
C ARG A 77 -4.75 -10.53 -7.77
N ARG A 78 -4.30 -9.29 -7.98
CA ARG A 78 -3.04 -8.95 -8.67
C ARG A 78 -2.41 -7.72 -8.03
N ILE A 79 -1.08 -7.67 -8.01
CA ILE A 79 -0.34 -6.55 -7.46
C ILE A 79 0.61 -6.01 -8.53
N TYR A 80 0.57 -4.69 -8.77
CA TYR A 80 1.56 -4.03 -9.60
C TYR A 80 2.92 -4.11 -8.88
N PRO A 81 4.02 -4.51 -9.55
CA PRO A 81 5.31 -4.68 -8.89
C PRO A 81 5.73 -3.44 -8.07
N PRO A 82 6.18 -3.61 -6.80
CA PRO A 82 6.62 -2.50 -5.97
C PRO A 82 7.64 -1.60 -6.64
N LEU A 83 7.34 -0.31 -6.69
CA LEU A 83 8.22 0.75 -7.17
C LEU A 83 8.78 1.54 -6.00
N PHE A 84 9.92 2.19 -6.18
CA PHE A 84 10.61 2.92 -5.12
C PHE A 84 10.76 4.38 -5.49
N ASN A 85 10.42 5.28 -4.56
CA ASN A 85 10.54 6.72 -4.76
C ASN A 85 11.37 7.39 -3.67
N ARG A 86 11.94 8.53 -4.07
CA ARG A 86 12.78 9.41 -3.26
C ARG A 86 12.30 10.85 -3.41
N TYR A 87 12.21 11.54 -2.27
CA TYR A 87 11.92 12.99 -2.20
C TYR A 87 12.93 13.66 -1.27
N GLU A 88 13.59 14.72 -1.73
CA GLU A 88 14.46 15.61 -0.96
C GLU A 88 14.50 17.03 -1.56
N GLY A 89 15.03 18.01 -0.84
CA GLY A 89 15.37 19.33 -1.43
C GLY A 89 14.18 20.12 -1.99
N GLY A 90 12.98 19.91 -1.47
CA GLY A 90 11.73 20.53 -1.94
C GLY A 90 10.92 19.66 -2.90
N GLU A 91 11.45 18.51 -3.33
CA GLU A 91 10.71 17.52 -4.13
C GLU A 91 9.36 17.17 -3.48
N ALA A 92 8.32 17.07 -4.30
CA ALA A 92 6.93 16.88 -3.91
C ALA A 92 6.13 16.15 -4.99
N PHE A 93 4.91 15.73 -4.66
CA PHE A 93 3.95 15.27 -5.65
C PHE A 93 2.60 15.92 -5.37
N GLY A 94 2.19 16.87 -6.19
CA GLY A 94 0.93 17.59 -6.03
C GLY A 94 -0.31 16.70 -6.12
N TYR A 95 -1.48 17.29 -5.87
CA TYR A 95 -2.74 16.53 -5.86
C TYR A 95 -3.00 15.85 -7.19
N HIS A 96 -3.28 14.55 -7.12
CA HIS A 96 -3.64 13.73 -8.26
C HIS A 96 -4.53 12.56 -7.80
N VAL A 97 -5.05 11.85 -8.78
CA VAL A 97 -5.66 10.52 -8.61
C VAL A 97 -4.84 9.56 -9.47
N ASP A 98 -4.70 8.32 -9.03
CA ASP A 98 -4.02 7.30 -9.80
C ASP A 98 -4.83 6.88 -11.04
N ASN A 99 -4.14 6.43 -12.08
CA ASN A 99 -4.81 5.85 -13.25
C ASN A 99 -5.53 4.56 -12.85
N ALA A 100 -6.84 4.49 -13.10
CA ALA A 100 -7.69 3.36 -12.74
C ALA A 100 -7.23 1.99 -13.26
N VAL A 101 -6.48 1.96 -14.38
CA VAL A 101 -5.89 0.75 -14.96
C VAL A 101 -4.46 1.03 -15.37
N ARG A 102 -3.52 0.21 -14.93
CA ARG A 102 -2.10 0.33 -15.28
C ARG A 102 -1.57 -0.92 -15.96
N GLY A 103 -0.80 -0.74 -17.03
CA GLY A 103 -0.08 -1.84 -17.68
C GLY A 103 1.25 -2.10 -17.00
N ILE A 104 1.63 -3.37 -16.85
CA ILE A 104 2.93 -3.75 -16.27
C ILE A 104 3.98 -3.74 -17.40
N LYS A 105 5.10 -3.02 -17.18
CA LYS A 105 6.19 -2.93 -18.16
C LYS A 105 6.69 -4.33 -18.55
N GLY A 106 6.77 -4.60 -19.85
CA GLY A 106 7.34 -5.84 -20.39
C GLY A 106 6.37 -7.03 -20.50
N VAL A 107 5.12 -6.90 -20.04
CA VAL A 107 4.09 -7.95 -20.19
C VAL A 107 2.77 -7.35 -20.68
N ARG A 108 1.84 -8.19 -21.16
CA ARG A 108 0.51 -7.74 -21.63
C ARG A 108 -0.50 -7.51 -20.52
N GLU A 109 -0.12 -7.77 -19.27
CA GLU A 109 -1.00 -7.70 -18.12
C GLU A 109 -1.32 -6.27 -17.71
N ARG A 110 -2.50 -6.11 -17.11
CA ARG A 110 -2.98 -4.86 -16.54
C ARG A 110 -3.54 -5.11 -15.14
N VAL A 111 -3.36 -4.11 -14.28
CA VAL A 111 -3.86 -4.10 -12.90
C VAL A 111 -4.89 -2.98 -12.79
N ARG A 112 -6.10 -3.32 -12.36
CA ARG A 112 -7.09 -2.34 -11.91
C ARG A 112 -6.67 -1.83 -10.53
N THR A 113 -6.56 -0.53 -10.34
CA THR A 113 -5.97 0.05 -9.12
C THR A 113 -7.04 0.30 -8.05
N ASP A 114 -7.57 -0.76 -7.46
CA ASP A 114 -8.61 -0.64 -6.41
C ASP A 114 -8.04 -0.02 -5.14
N LEU A 115 -6.81 -0.42 -4.79
CA LEU A 115 -6.06 0.08 -3.64
C LEU A 115 -4.68 0.57 -4.07
N SER A 116 -4.22 1.62 -3.39
CA SER A 116 -2.84 2.09 -3.42
C SER A 116 -2.17 1.77 -2.08
N ALA A 117 -0.88 1.45 -2.15
CA ALA A 117 -0.07 1.12 -0.98
C ALA A 117 1.17 2.01 -0.92
N THR A 118 1.60 2.36 0.28
CA THR A 118 2.88 3.03 0.52
C THR A 118 3.55 2.44 1.74
N LEU A 119 4.66 1.75 1.53
CA LEU A 119 5.55 1.24 2.58
C LEU A 119 6.64 2.29 2.84
N PHE A 120 6.70 2.79 4.07
CA PHE A 120 7.67 3.78 4.50
C PHE A 120 9.00 3.10 4.79
N LEU A 121 10.10 3.62 4.23
CA LEU A 121 11.45 3.04 4.38
C LEU A 121 12.42 4.00 5.09
N ALA A 122 12.04 5.27 5.22
CA ALA A 122 12.75 6.26 6.03
C ALA A 122 11.94 6.60 7.28
N GLU A 123 12.65 6.84 8.38
CA GLU A 123 12.02 7.21 9.66
C GLU A 123 11.36 8.58 9.57
N PRO A 124 10.20 8.78 10.20
CA PRO A 124 9.44 10.02 10.07
C PRO A 124 10.18 11.24 10.64
N ASP A 125 11.06 11.06 11.62
CA ASP A 125 11.89 12.12 12.20
C ASP A 125 13.16 12.43 11.39
N SER A 126 13.53 11.57 10.43
CA SER A 126 14.73 11.78 9.60
C SER A 126 14.52 12.78 8.46
N TYR A 127 13.29 13.24 8.21
CA TYR A 127 12.97 14.24 7.19
C TYR A 127 11.82 15.16 7.63
N ASP A 128 11.79 16.40 7.12
CA ASP A 128 10.72 17.37 7.39
C ASP A 128 9.78 17.47 6.19
N GLY A 129 8.47 17.57 6.45
CA GLY A 129 7.43 17.44 5.43
C GLY A 129 7.29 15.99 4.92
N GLY A 130 6.96 15.82 3.64
CA GLY A 130 6.85 14.50 3.02
C GLY A 130 5.65 13.66 3.45
N GLU A 131 4.68 14.26 4.14
CA GLU A 131 3.44 13.57 4.50
C GLU A 131 2.67 13.16 3.24
N LEU A 132 2.17 11.93 3.22
CA LEU A 132 1.16 11.50 2.27
C LEU A 132 -0.18 12.09 2.74
N VAL A 133 -0.73 13.04 1.99
CA VAL A 133 -2.01 13.66 2.32
C VAL A 133 -3.08 13.09 1.39
N VAL A 134 -4.08 12.44 1.98
CA VAL A 134 -5.21 11.83 1.26
C VAL A 134 -6.48 12.59 1.60
N ARG A 135 -7.26 12.94 0.57
CA ARG A 135 -8.57 13.57 0.71
C ARG A 135 -9.66 12.51 0.74
N ASP A 136 -10.56 12.66 1.71
CA ASP A 136 -11.84 11.96 1.77
C ASP A 136 -13.00 12.97 1.82
N SER A 137 -14.23 12.48 1.94
CA SER A 137 -15.44 13.31 1.99
C SER A 137 -15.52 14.22 3.22
N PHE A 138 -14.72 13.97 4.26
CA PHE A 138 -14.70 14.69 5.53
C PHE A 138 -13.47 15.61 5.70
N GLY A 139 -12.47 15.52 4.81
CA GLY A 139 -11.33 16.42 4.81
C GLY A 139 -10.04 15.77 4.34
N GLU A 140 -8.92 16.25 4.87
CA GLU A 140 -7.58 15.76 4.58
C GLU A 140 -7.01 14.96 5.75
N ARG A 141 -6.39 13.83 5.44
CA ARG A 141 -5.62 13.01 6.39
C ARG A 141 -4.17 12.96 5.96
N ALA A 142 -3.27 13.42 6.82
CA ALA A 142 -1.82 13.35 6.60
C ALA A 142 -1.27 12.08 7.26
N VAL A 143 -0.46 11.33 6.52
CA VAL A 143 0.12 10.05 6.96
C VAL A 143 1.64 10.10 6.80
N LYS A 144 2.34 9.76 7.88
CA LYS A 144 3.79 9.66 7.93
C LYS A 144 4.17 8.62 9.00
N LEU A 145 4.34 7.38 8.57
CA LEU A 145 4.46 6.23 9.47
C LEU A 145 5.94 5.91 9.80
N PRO A 146 6.20 5.13 10.88
CA PRO A 146 7.52 4.58 11.17
C PRO A 146 8.09 3.78 9.99
N ALA A 147 9.42 3.72 9.89
CA ALA A 147 10.06 2.90 8.86
C ALA A 147 9.69 1.42 9.03
N GLY A 148 9.36 0.76 7.92
CA GLY A 148 8.88 -0.62 7.86
C GLY A 148 7.35 -0.77 7.99
N HIS A 149 6.62 0.31 8.25
CA HIS A 149 5.16 0.32 8.28
C HIS A 149 4.60 0.73 6.91
N MET A 150 3.41 0.23 6.58
CA MET A 150 2.73 0.51 5.33
C MET A 150 1.35 1.09 5.57
N VAL A 151 0.88 1.94 4.64
CA VAL A 151 -0.52 2.37 4.56
C VAL A 151 -1.17 1.83 3.30
N LEU A 152 -2.40 1.35 3.43
CA LEU A 152 -3.33 1.03 2.36
C LEU A 152 -4.43 2.10 2.30
N TYR A 153 -4.80 2.52 1.09
CA TYR A 153 -5.89 3.47 0.88
C TYR A 153 -6.54 3.26 -0.51
N PRO A 154 -7.76 3.77 -0.75
CA PRO A 154 -8.44 3.59 -2.02
C PRO A 154 -7.66 4.23 -3.17
N GLY A 155 -7.49 3.51 -4.29
CA GLY A 155 -6.84 4.07 -5.48
C GLY A 155 -7.64 5.21 -6.13
N THR A 156 -8.89 5.40 -5.72
CA THR A 156 -9.77 6.51 -6.13
C THR A 156 -9.52 7.81 -5.35
N SER A 157 -8.75 7.76 -4.27
CA SER A 157 -8.55 8.93 -3.41
C SER A 157 -7.65 9.98 -4.07
N VAL A 158 -8.08 11.24 -4.03
CA VAL A 158 -7.24 12.38 -4.38
C VAL A 158 -6.16 12.52 -3.31
N HIS A 159 -4.89 12.50 -3.70
CA HIS A 159 -3.80 12.53 -2.74
C HIS A 159 -2.58 13.29 -3.27
N LYS A 160 -1.69 13.67 -2.35
CA LYS A 160 -0.41 14.34 -2.63
C LYS A 160 0.67 13.87 -1.66
N VAL A 161 1.92 14.13 -1.99
CA VAL A 161 3.05 14.09 -1.06
C VAL A 161 3.53 15.53 -0.86
N ASN A 162 3.50 16.00 0.40
CA ASN A 162 4.01 17.33 0.74
C ASN A 162 5.51 17.45 0.41
N PRO A 163 6.02 18.67 0.14
CA PRO A 163 7.44 18.89 -0.10
C PRO A 163 8.31 18.36 1.04
N VAL A 164 9.44 17.72 0.70
CA VAL A 164 10.46 17.33 1.69
C VAL A 164 11.52 18.42 1.77
N THR A 165 11.51 19.20 2.84
CA THR A 165 12.38 20.39 2.97
C THR A 165 13.72 20.10 3.64
N ARG A 166 13.80 19.02 4.43
CA ARG A 166 15.03 18.53 5.08
C ARG A 166 15.04 17.01 5.02
N GLY A 167 16.24 16.43 4.86
CA GLY A 167 16.42 14.97 4.85
C GLY A 167 15.88 14.34 3.58
N VAL A 168 15.67 13.02 3.63
CA VAL A 168 15.26 12.23 2.48
C VAL A 168 14.11 11.31 2.87
N ARG A 169 12.99 11.40 2.15
CA ARG A 169 11.89 10.44 2.25
C ARG A 169 12.11 9.34 1.23
N LEU A 170 12.24 8.10 1.71
CA LEU A 170 12.27 6.90 0.90
C LEU A 170 11.02 6.06 1.19
N ALA A 171 10.37 5.59 0.12
CA ALA A 171 9.22 4.71 0.25
C ALA A 171 9.13 3.74 -0.95
N SER A 172 8.45 2.63 -0.72
CA SER A 172 7.93 1.77 -1.78
C SER A 172 6.44 2.06 -1.99
N PHE A 173 5.98 2.07 -3.23
CA PHE A 173 4.59 2.33 -3.60
C PHE A 173 4.14 1.39 -4.72
N PHE A 174 2.90 0.95 -4.65
CA PHE A 174 2.30 0.03 -5.63
C PHE A 174 0.78 0.03 -5.54
N TRP A 175 0.16 -0.72 -6.45
CA TRP A 175 -1.28 -0.83 -6.60
C TRP A 175 -1.73 -2.27 -6.53
N ILE A 176 -2.93 -2.47 -6.02
CA ILE A 176 -3.54 -3.78 -5.86
C ILE A 176 -4.89 -3.77 -6.61
N GLU A 177 -5.07 -4.77 -7.47
CA GLU A 177 -6.38 -5.21 -7.92
C GLU A 177 -6.91 -6.18 -6.86
N SER A 178 -8.03 -5.83 -6.24
CA SER A 178 -8.67 -6.68 -5.25
C SER A 178 -9.59 -7.68 -5.94
N LEU A 179 -9.76 -8.85 -5.31
CA LEU A 179 -10.84 -9.78 -5.64
C LEU A 179 -12.19 -9.06 -5.51
N VAL A 180 -12.35 -8.16 -4.55
CA VAL A 180 -13.59 -7.41 -4.33
C VAL A 180 -13.40 -5.97 -4.75
N ARG A 181 -14.02 -5.60 -5.87
CA ARG A 181 -13.87 -4.28 -6.50
C ARG A 181 -14.35 -3.14 -5.60
N ASP A 182 -15.55 -3.28 -5.04
CA ASP A 182 -16.20 -2.21 -4.28
C ASP A 182 -15.57 -2.03 -2.88
N ASP A 183 -15.25 -0.79 -2.51
CA ASP A 183 -14.60 -0.47 -1.23
C ASP A 183 -15.51 -0.72 -0.02
N ALA A 184 -16.82 -0.53 -0.16
CA ALA A 184 -17.76 -0.76 0.93
C ALA A 184 -17.93 -2.27 1.19
N GLN A 185 -18.09 -3.07 0.14
CA GLN A 185 -18.11 -4.54 0.24
C GLN A 185 -16.82 -5.10 0.86
N ARG A 186 -15.66 -4.61 0.42
CA ARG A 186 -14.37 -5.01 0.98
C ARG A 186 -14.22 -4.60 2.44
N SER A 187 -14.69 -3.41 2.83
CA SER A 187 -14.68 -2.96 4.22
C SER A 187 -15.57 -3.84 5.11
N VAL A 188 -16.76 -4.22 4.63
CA VAL A 188 -17.66 -5.15 5.36
C VAL A 188 -16.98 -6.50 5.59
N LEU A 189 -16.32 -7.07 4.56
CA LEU A 189 -15.60 -8.33 4.71
C LEU A 189 -14.45 -8.20 5.73
N PHE A 190 -13.67 -7.13 5.65
CA PHE A 190 -12.58 -6.89 6.60
C PHE A 190 -13.07 -6.79 8.05
N ASP A 191 -14.12 -5.99 8.29
CA ASP A 191 -14.71 -5.84 9.64
C ASP A 191 -15.23 -7.18 10.18
N MET A 192 -15.87 -7.99 9.33
CA MET A 192 -16.36 -9.33 9.69
C MET A 192 -15.20 -10.26 10.06
N ASP A 193 -14.14 -10.32 9.26
CA ASP A 193 -12.99 -11.18 9.54
C ASP A 193 -12.28 -10.74 10.84
N VAL A 194 -12.01 -9.45 11.02
CA VAL A 194 -11.42 -8.92 12.26
C VAL A 194 -12.26 -9.28 13.50
N ALA A 195 -13.58 -9.19 13.40
CA ALA A 195 -14.49 -9.58 14.48
C ALA A 195 -14.40 -11.09 14.77
N ILE A 196 -14.42 -11.93 13.74
CA ILE A 196 -14.29 -13.39 13.87
C ILE A 196 -12.95 -13.75 14.52
N GLN A 197 -11.82 -13.21 14.02
CA GLN A 197 -10.50 -13.47 14.57
C GLN A 197 -10.40 -13.05 16.04
N ARG A 198 -10.94 -11.88 16.40
CA ARG A 198 -10.95 -11.40 17.78
C ARG A 198 -11.75 -12.33 18.70
N MET A 199 -12.92 -12.79 18.25
CA MET A 199 -13.74 -13.74 19.01
C MET A 199 -13.00 -15.06 19.22
N THR A 200 -12.35 -15.59 18.18
CA THR A 200 -11.53 -16.81 18.27
C THR A 200 -10.40 -16.65 19.28
N GLN A 201 -9.68 -15.52 19.25
CA GLN A 201 -8.61 -15.24 20.23
C GLN A 201 -9.10 -15.17 21.68
N GLN A 202 -10.37 -14.84 21.89
CA GLN A 202 -11.02 -14.78 23.21
C GLN A 202 -11.62 -16.13 23.65
N GLY A 203 -11.37 -17.22 22.90
CA GLY A 203 -11.86 -18.56 23.22
C GLY A 203 -13.33 -18.79 22.88
N ALA A 204 -13.93 -17.96 22.02
CA ALA A 204 -15.33 -18.11 21.63
C ALA A 204 -15.59 -19.41 20.85
N ASP A 205 -14.58 -20.02 20.26
CA ASP A 205 -14.65 -21.34 19.63
C ASP A 205 -15.01 -22.46 20.62
N GLN A 206 -14.59 -22.32 21.88
CA GLN A 206 -14.85 -23.31 22.94
C GLN A 206 -16.29 -23.23 23.47
N VAL A 207 -16.90 -22.04 23.42
CA VAL A 207 -18.22 -21.76 24.01
C VAL A 207 -19.31 -21.63 22.95
N TYR A 208 -18.98 -21.08 21.78
CA TYR A 208 -19.90 -20.72 20.69
C TYR A 208 -19.42 -21.28 19.35
N GLY A 209 -18.76 -22.43 19.34
CA GLY A 209 -18.11 -23.01 18.15
C GLY A 209 -19.03 -23.11 16.92
N GLU A 210 -20.27 -23.57 17.08
CA GLU A 210 -21.24 -23.66 15.97
C GLU A 210 -21.57 -22.28 15.37
N SER A 211 -21.82 -21.28 16.20
CA SER A 211 -22.07 -19.91 15.76
C SER A 211 -20.86 -19.29 15.06
N LEU A 212 -19.65 -19.58 15.55
CA LEU A 212 -18.41 -19.10 14.92
C LEU A 212 -18.19 -19.72 13.54
N VAL A 213 -18.50 -21.01 13.38
CA VAL A 213 -18.51 -21.69 12.07
C VAL A 213 -19.55 -21.06 11.14
N GLN A 214 -20.75 -20.74 11.64
CA GLN A 214 -21.79 -20.10 10.84
C GLN A 214 -21.38 -18.69 10.36
N LEU A 215 -20.76 -17.89 11.23
CA LEU A 215 -20.25 -16.55 10.87
C LEU A 215 -19.13 -16.66 9.83
N THR A 216 -18.19 -17.59 10.03
CA THR A 216 -17.11 -17.88 9.08
C THR A 216 -17.66 -18.34 7.72
N GLY A 217 -18.68 -19.20 7.73
CA GLY A 217 -19.39 -19.61 6.52
C GLY A 217 -20.06 -18.44 5.81
N SER A 218 -20.65 -17.51 6.56
CA SER A 218 -21.28 -16.30 6.03
C SER A 218 -20.27 -15.36 5.39
N TYR A 219 -19.11 -15.15 6.02
CA TYR A 219 -17.98 -14.43 5.43
C TYR A 219 -17.57 -15.03 4.08
N HIS A 220 -17.34 -16.35 4.03
CA HIS A 220 -16.96 -17.01 2.77
C HIS A 220 -18.06 -16.99 1.70
N ASN A 221 -19.33 -17.01 2.09
CA ASN A 221 -20.44 -16.86 1.16
C ASN A 221 -20.45 -15.46 0.54
N LEU A 222 -20.27 -14.41 1.34
CA LEU A 222 -20.17 -13.03 0.85
C LEU A 222 -18.96 -12.84 -0.07
N LEU A 223 -17.79 -13.38 0.32
CA LEU A 223 -16.62 -13.36 -0.54
C LEU A 223 -16.89 -14.04 -1.88
N ARG A 224 -17.55 -15.20 -1.89
CA ARG A 224 -17.96 -15.89 -3.14
C ARG A 224 -18.97 -15.09 -3.97
N MET A 225 -19.82 -14.29 -3.34
CA MET A 225 -20.78 -13.43 -4.04
C MET A 225 -20.13 -12.19 -4.66
N TRP A 226 -19.08 -11.65 -4.05
CA TRP A 226 -18.50 -10.35 -4.43
C TRP A 226 -17.15 -10.45 -5.14
N ALA A 227 -16.50 -11.62 -5.12
CA ALA A 227 -15.19 -11.79 -5.75
C ALA A 227 -15.27 -11.89 -7.29
N ASP A 228 -14.47 -11.07 -7.96
CA ASP A 228 -14.09 -11.20 -9.36
C ASP A 228 -12.83 -12.09 -9.42
N VAL A 229 -12.94 -13.36 -9.85
CA VAL A 229 -11.80 -14.30 -10.04
C VAL A 229 -11.32 -14.46 -11.47
#